data_AF-A0A3M1PWN2-F1
#
_entry.id   AF-A0A3M1PWN2-F1
#
_cell.length_a   1.000
_cell.length_b   1.000
_cell.length_c   1.000
_cell.angle_alpha   90.00
_cell.angle_beta   90.00
_cell.angle_gamma   90.00
#
_symmetry.space_group_name_H-M   'P 1'
#
loop_
_entity.id
_entity.type
_entity.pdbx_description
1 polymer ?
#
loop_
_entity_poly.entity_id
_entity_poly.type
_entity_poly.pdbx_seq_one_letter_code
_entity_poly.pdbx_strand_id
1 'polypeptide(L)' 'MAPPSKISRLPQDLRDELNARIMANGFGGYDELEAWLNGELEKRGLAMTVSRSAIHREGQKLER' A
#
# COMPACT_ATOMS: atom_id res chain seq x y z
N MET A 1 -15.35 -7.13 12.90
CA MET A 1 -14.98 -6.62 11.56
C MET A 1 -13.67 -5.85 11.71
N ALA A 2 -12.56 -6.31 11.11
CA ALA A 2 -11.32 -5.54 11.19
C ALA A 2 -11.54 -4.18 10.51
N PRO A 3 -11.08 -3.05 11.09
CA PRO A 3 -11.27 -1.75 10.50
C PRO A 3 -10.75 -1.75 9.05
N PRO A 4 -11.44 -1.06 8.11
CA PRO A 4 -11.00 -0.98 6.73
C PRO A 4 -9.55 -0.51 6.71
N SER A 5 -8.68 -1.31 6.10
CA SER A 5 -7.25 -1.00 6.03
C SER A 5 -7.06 0.36 5.36
N LYS A 6 -6.09 1.18 5.77
CA LYS A 6 -5.81 2.46 5.08
C LYS A 6 -5.67 2.27 3.55
N ILE A 7 -5.14 1.12 3.13
CA ILE A 7 -5.06 0.66 1.74
C ILE A 7 -6.42 0.64 1.02
N SER A 8 -7.50 0.24 1.72
CA SER A 8 -8.87 0.23 1.18
C SER A 8 -9.47 1.62 0.95
N ARG A 9 -8.82 2.68 1.46
CA ARG A 9 -9.18 4.09 1.21
C ARG A 9 -8.37 4.71 0.07
N LEU A 10 -7.35 4.00 -0.42
CA LEU A 10 -6.57 4.48 -1.55
C LEU A 10 -7.43 4.49 -2.81
N PRO A 11 -7.20 5.46 -3.72
CA PRO A 11 -7.66 5.38 -5.09
C PRO A 11 -7.35 4.01 -5.70
N GLN A 12 -8.29 3.48 -6.49
CA GLN A 12 -8.20 2.13 -7.02
C GLN A 12 -6.91 1.92 -7.84
N ASP A 13 -6.54 2.90 -8.67
CA ASP A 13 -5.33 2.89 -9.47
C ASP A 13 -4.05 2.80 -8.62
N LEU A 14 -3.98 3.51 -7.49
CA LEU A 14 -2.84 3.37 -6.57
C LEU A 14 -2.81 2.03 -5.85
N ARG A 15 -3.99 1.47 -5.54
CA ARG A 15 -4.08 0.16 -4.90
C ARG A 15 -3.64 -0.94 -5.85
N ASP A 16 -4.08 -0.88 -7.10
CA ASP A 16 -3.71 -1.86 -8.13
C ASP A 16 -2.19 -1.81 -8.39
N GLU A 17 -1.63 -0.62 -8.50
CA GLU A 17 -0.18 -0.41 -8.64
C GLU A 17 0.60 -0.89 -7.39
N LEU A 18 0.11 -0.60 -6.18
CA LEU A 18 0.72 -1.10 -4.95
C LEU A 18 0.72 -2.64 -4.92
N ASN A 19 -0.39 -3.26 -5.27
CA ASN A 19 -0.52 -4.72 -5.30
C ASN A 19 0.43 -5.33 -6.33
N ALA A 20 0.51 -4.75 -7.52
CA ALA A 20 1.46 -5.15 -8.56
C ALA A 20 2.91 -5.10 -8.07
N ARG A 21 3.29 -4.01 -7.38
CA ARG A 21 4.63 -3.86 -6.80
C ARG A 21 4.91 -4.82 -5.66
N ILE A 22 3.94 -5.07 -4.78
CA ILE A 22 4.07 -6.07 -3.70
C ILE A 22 4.36 -7.45 -4.30
N MET A 23 3.60 -7.85 -5.33
CA MET A 23 3.80 -9.13 -6.01
C MET A 23 5.13 -9.17 -6.76
N ALA A 24 5.50 -8.09 -7.47
CA ALA A 24 6.77 -7.99 -8.19
C ALA A 24 7.99 -8.05 -7.26
N ASN A 25 7.88 -7.49 -6.06
CA ASN A 25 8.91 -7.55 -5.02
C ASN A 25 8.90 -8.88 -4.23
N GLY A 26 8.02 -9.82 -4.58
CA GLY A 26 7.90 -11.10 -3.88
C GLY A 26 7.50 -10.96 -2.41
N PHE A 27 6.57 -10.05 -2.10
CA PHE A 27 6.10 -9.78 -0.73
C PHE A 27 7.22 -9.29 0.22
N GLY A 28 8.21 -8.59 -0.33
CA GLY A 28 9.30 -7.94 0.40
C GLY A 28 9.43 -6.43 0.12
N GLY A 29 10.45 -5.80 0.70
CA GLY A 29 10.76 -4.38 0.41
C GLY A 29 9.70 -3.37 0.87
N TYR A 30 8.97 -3.67 1.95
CA TYR A 30 7.85 -2.84 2.40
C TYR A 30 8.22 -1.39 2.77
N ASP A 31 9.46 -1.16 3.22
CA ASP A 31 9.94 0.18 3.53
C ASP A 31 10.06 1.04 2.25
N GLU A 32 10.49 0.45 1.13
CA GLU A 32 10.55 1.12 -0.18
C GLU A 32 9.14 1.38 -0.75
N LEU A 33 8.25 0.41 -0.59
CA LEU A 33 6.84 0.53 -1.00
C LEU A 33 6.11 1.62 -0.19
N GLU A 34 6.43 1.74 1.11
CA GLU A 34 5.93 2.82 1.96
C GLU A 34 6.37 4.19 1.48
N ALA A 35 7.67 4.35 1.22
CA ALA A 35 8.22 5.61 0.73
C ALA A 35 7.59 6.00 -0.62
N TRP A 36 7.49 5.04 -1.55
CA TRP A 36 6.85 5.26 -2.85
C TRP A 36 5.37 5.66 -2.70
N LEU A 37 4.59 4.90 -1.92
CA LEU A 37 3.16 5.12 -1.78
C LEU A 37 2.86 6.46 -1.11
N ASN A 38 3.59 6.82 -0.06
CA ASN A 38 3.44 8.13 0.59
C ASN A 38 3.82 9.27 -0.35
N GLY A 39 4.86 9.09 -1.18
CA GLY A 39 5.21 10.06 -2.23
C GLY A 39 4.09 10.25 -3.26
N GLU A 40 3.45 9.17 -3.71
CA GLU A 40 2.31 9.26 -4.63
C GLU A 40 1.07 9.90 -3.99
N LEU A 41 0.84 9.63 -2.70
CA LEU A 41 -0.24 10.27 -1.94
C LEU A 41 -0.01 11.78 -1.81
N GLU A 42 1.22 12.19 -1.50
CA GLU A 42 1.62 13.59 -1.41
C GLU A 42 1.47 14.31 -2.75
N LYS A 43 1.94 13.71 -3.85
CA LYS A 43 1.77 14.26 -5.21
C LYS A 43 0.31 14.49 -5.58
N ARG A 44 -0.60 13.65 -5.09
CA ARG A 44 -2.05 13.76 -5.29
C ARG A 44 -2.72 14.72 -4.32
N GLY A 45 -1.97 15.33 -3.40
CA GLY A 45 -2.49 16.23 -2.36
C GLY A 45 -3.34 15.52 -1.31
N LEU A 46 -3.15 14.21 -1.12
CA LEU A 46 -3.89 13.44 -0.13
C LEU A 46 -3.22 13.58 1.24
N ALA A 47 -3.93 14.19 2.19
CA ALA A 47 -3.50 14.33 3.58
C ALA A 47 -3.62 13.01 4.37
N MET A 48 -3.06 11.92 3.82
CA MET A 48 -3.01 10.62 4.48
C MET A 48 -1.66 9.96 4.29
N THR A 49 -1.22 9.26 5.32
CA THR A 49 0.00 8.45 5.28
C THR A 49 -0.33 6.99 5.54
N VAL A 50 0.34 6.13 4.79
CA VAL A 50 0.28 4.68 4.94
C VAL A 50 1.57 4.24 5.60
N SER A 51 1.44 3.40 6.63
CA SER A 51 2.60 2.83 7.31
C SER A 51 3.02 1.51 6.66
N ARG A 52 4.30 1.13 6.79
CA ARG A 52 4.81 -0.20 6.42
C ARG A 52 3.89 -1.34 6.84
N SER A 53 3.43 -1.34 8.09
CA SER A 53 2.58 -2.42 8.63
C SER A 53 1.23 -2.55 7.91
N ALA A 54 0.70 -1.45 7.35
CA ALA A 54 -0.51 -1.50 6.55
C ALA A 54 -0.26 -2.16 5.19
N ILE A 55 0.91 -1.93 4.59
CA ILE A 55 1.34 -2.55 3.33
C ILE A 55 1.64 -4.03 3.54
N HIS A 56 2.37 -4.37 4.61
CA HIS A 56 2.63 -5.76 5.00
C HIS A 56 1.35 -6.56 5.15
N ARG A 57 0.34 -6.01 5.85
CA ARG A 57 -0.97 -6.66 5.97
C ARG A 57 -1.69 -6.82 4.63
N GLU A 58 -1.49 -5.91 3.68
CA GLU A 58 -2.06 -6.07 2.34
C GLU A 58 -1.34 -7.17 1.57
N GLY A 59 -0.01 -7.22 1.62
CA GLY A 59 0.77 -8.30 1.03
C GLY A 59 0.36 -9.67 1.56
N GLN A 60 0.16 -9.80 2.87
CA GLN A 60 -0.35 -11.03 3.50
C GLN A 60 -1.75 -11.45 3.02
N LYS A 61 -2.58 -10.53 2.53
CA LYS A 61 -3.87 -10.89 1.92
C LYS A 61 -3.72 -11.35 0.47
N LEU A 62 -2.76 -10.77 -0.25
CA LEU A 62 -2.47 -11.12 -1.64
C LEU A 62 -1.75 -12.47 -1.76
N GLU A 63 -0.98 -12.84 -0.74
CA GLU A 63 -0.29 -14.14 -0.64
C GLU A 63 -1.27 -15.32 -0.36
N ARG A 64 -2.56 -15.03 -0.17
CA ARG A 64 -3.57 -16.00 0.30
C ARG A 64 -4.46 -16.53 -0.82
#